data_AF-A0A941ZLG5-F1
#
_entry.id   AF-A0A941ZLG5-F1
#
_cell.length_a   1.000
_cell.length_b   1.000
_cell.length_c   1.000
_cell.angle_alpha   90.00
_cell.angle_beta   90.00
_cell.angle_gamma   90.00
#
_symmetry.space_group_name_H-M   'P 1'
#
loop_
_entity.id
_entity.type
_entity.pdbx_description
1 polymer ?
#
loop_
_entity_poly.entity_id
_entity_poly.type
_entity_poly.pdbx_seq_one_letter_code
_entity_poly.pdbx_strand_id
1 'polypeptide(L)'
;SLSHGEGKGAFHALGSGPGRALAVKEELFGELAYQDEADSACLVLEVDKRPPPQIVEKVVRDCHVAPERLTLILTPTRSLAGTVQIVARVLEVALHKVHTLGFPLAALIDGAGLAPLPPPGADFLTAMGRTNDAILFGGMVQLYVDCSDDEARELALKLPSSASRDYGRPFAQVFKEVKYDFYQIDPLLFAPAQVLVSNLKSGSSFRGGRIDTALLAASFGEPES
;
A
#
# COMPACT_ATOMS: atom_id res chain seq x y z
N SER A 1 -4.14 9.60 -9.79
CA SER A 1 -5.53 9.40 -9.33
C SER A 1 -6.49 9.52 -10.50
N LEU A 2 -7.66 8.88 -10.42
CA LEU A 2 -8.71 8.95 -11.44
C LEU A 2 -9.93 9.65 -10.85
N SER A 3 -10.35 10.76 -11.43
CA SER A 3 -11.52 11.53 -10.97
C SER A 3 -12.36 12.07 -12.12
N HIS A 4 -13.68 12.07 -11.93
CA HIS A 4 -14.62 12.63 -12.89
C HIS A 4 -15.92 13.09 -12.22
N GLY A 5 -16.44 14.26 -12.62
CA GLY A 5 -17.67 14.86 -12.07
C GLY A 5 -17.41 15.76 -10.87
N GLU A 6 -18.50 16.30 -10.30
CA GLU A 6 -18.48 17.23 -9.18
C GLU A 6 -19.44 16.80 -8.05
N GLY A 7 -19.16 17.25 -6.83
CA GLY A 7 -20.02 17.01 -5.66
C GLY A 7 -20.11 15.54 -5.25
N LYS A 8 -21.20 15.18 -4.55
CA LYS A 8 -21.40 13.83 -3.98
C LYS A 8 -21.53 12.70 -5.01
N GLY A 9 -21.70 13.04 -6.29
CA GLY A 9 -21.80 12.09 -7.40
C GLY A 9 -20.48 11.87 -8.14
N ALA A 10 -19.41 12.58 -7.77
CA ALA A 10 -18.12 12.45 -8.42
C ALA A 10 -17.55 11.04 -8.24
N PHE A 11 -16.98 10.52 -9.32
CA PHE A 11 -16.23 9.28 -9.30
C PHE A 11 -14.80 9.57 -8.86
N HIS A 12 -14.31 8.81 -7.88
CA HIS A 12 -12.93 8.85 -7.43
C HIS A 12 -12.40 7.43 -7.30
N ALA A 13 -11.22 7.18 -7.87
CA ALA A 13 -10.54 5.90 -7.75
C ALA A 13 -9.03 6.08 -7.66
N LEU A 14 -8.41 5.20 -6.88
CA LEU A 14 -6.98 4.94 -6.93
C LEU A 14 -6.75 3.77 -7.90
N GLY A 15 -6.04 4.05 -8.99
CA GLY A 15 -5.66 3.04 -9.97
C GLY A 15 -4.32 2.44 -9.61
N SER A 16 -4.25 1.12 -9.51
CA SER A 16 -3.04 0.33 -9.29
C SER A 16 -2.76 -0.58 -10.49
N GLY A 17 -1.59 -1.21 -10.50
CA GLY A 17 -1.23 -2.23 -11.49
C GLY A 17 -0.42 -1.71 -12.68
N PRO A 18 -0.11 -2.60 -13.64
CA PRO A 18 0.90 -2.36 -14.67
C PRO A 18 0.56 -1.23 -15.64
N GLY A 19 -0.73 -0.93 -15.86
CA GLY A 19 -1.13 0.20 -16.71
C GLY A 19 -0.58 1.56 -16.24
N ARG A 20 -0.19 1.70 -14.97
CA ARG A 20 0.52 2.88 -14.46
C ARG A 20 1.87 3.08 -15.15
N ALA A 21 2.59 2.00 -15.43
CA ALA A 21 3.91 2.05 -16.06
C ALA A 21 3.86 2.33 -17.58
N LEU A 22 2.69 2.14 -18.20
CA LEU A 22 2.41 2.65 -19.55
C LEU A 22 2.06 4.13 -19.53
N ALA A 23 1.23 4.53 -18.57
CA ALA A 23 0.70 5.89 -18.49
C ALA A 23 1.69 6.94 -17.96
N VAL A 24 2.64 6.50 -17.10
CA VAL A 24 3.76 7.28 -16.55
C VAL A 24 3.30 8.66 -16.06
N LYS A 25 2.30 8.70 -15.19
CA LYS A 25 1.74 9.96 -14.65
C LYS A 25 2.41 10.42 -13.37
N GLU A 26 3.16 9.54 -12.72
CA GLU A 26 3.84 9.78 -11.46
C GLU A 26 5.34 10.02 -11.69
N GLU A 27 5.91 10.98 -10.95
CA GLU A 27 7.36 11.29 -10.97
C GLU A 27 8.22 10.08 -10.62
N LEU A 28 7.68 9.16 -9.80
CA LEU A 28 8.31 7.90 -9.40
C LEU A 28 8.89 7.10 -10.57
N PHE A 29 8.22 7.06 -11.72
CA PHE A 29 8.70 6.31 -12.88
C PHE A 29 9.98 6.90 -13.48
N GLY A 30 10.15 8.23 -13.38
CA GLY A 30 11.38 8.91 -13.75
C GLY A 30 12.52 8.57 -12.79
N GLU A 31 12.24 8.52 -11.48
CA GLU A 31 13.23 8.13 -10.46
C GLU A 31 13.67 6.67 -10.58
N LEU A 32 12.74 5.78 -10.94
CA LEU A 32 13.01 4.37 -11.20
C LEU A 32 13.65 4.12 -12.58
N ALA A 33 13.70 5.14 -13.45
CA ALA A 33 14.05 5.02 -14.86
C ALA A 33 13.30 3.85 -15.55
N TYR A 34 12.01 3.70 -15.25
CA TYR A 34 11.19 2.60 -15.73
C TYR A 34 9.95 3.11 -16.46
N GLN A 35 9.75 2.60 -17.67
CA GLN A 35 8.54 2.74 -18.46
C GLN A 35 8.29 1.42 -19.16
N ASP A 36 7.03 0.98 -19.16
CA ASP A 36 6.64 -0.24 -19.84
C ASP A 36 6.33 0.01 -21.32
N GLU A 37 6.43 -1.02 -22.14
CA GLU A 37 6.04 -1.00 -23.55
C GLU A 37 5.16 -2.22 -23.84
N ALA A 38 3.86 -1.99 -24.01
CA ALA A 38 2.87 -3.04 -24.27
C ALA A 38 1.72 -2.55 -25.14
N ASP A 39 1.05 -3.48 -25.82
CA ASP A 39 -0.13 -3.22 -26.65
C ASP A 39 -1.46 -3.40 -25.90
N SER A 40 -1.39 -3.69 -24.60
CA SER A 40 -2.52 -3.88 -23.71
C SER A 40 -2.24 -3.32 -22.32
N ALA A 41 -3.28 -2.86 -21.64
CA ALA A 41 -3.16 -2.25 -20.31
C ALA A 41 -4.09 -2.95 -19.32
N CYS A 42 -3.61 -3.14 -18.09
CA CYS A 42 -4.41 -3.63 -16.99
C CYS A 42 -4.27 -2.72 -15.77
N LEU A 43 -5.39 -2.28 -15.21
CA LEU A 43 -5.42 -1.59 -13.91
C LEU A 43 -6.39 -2.26 -12.95
N VAL A 44 -6.06 -2.17 -11.67
CA VAL A 44 -6.93 -2.54 -10.55
C VAL A 44 -7.46 -1.26 -9.91
N LEU A 45 -8.78 -1.14 -9.81
CA LEU A 45 -9.47 0.01 -9.23
C LEU A 45 -10.19 -0.41 -7.95
N GLU A 46 -9.81 0.21 -6.84
CA GLU A 46 -10.51 0.03 -5.57
C GLU A 46 -11.80 0.88 -5.55
N VAL A 47 -12.88 0.33 -6.11
CA VAL A 47 -14.18 1.00 -6.27
C VAL A 47 -15.35 0.04 -6.11
N ASP A 48 -16.51 0.57 -5.70
CA ASP A 48 -17.78 -0.16 -5.60
C ASP A 48 -18.74 0.09 -6.78
N LYS A 49 -18.34 0.95 -7.72
CA LYS A 49 -19.11 1.35 -8.89
C LYS A 49 -18.26 1.21 -10.15
N ARG A 50 -18.93 0.98 -11.29
CA ARG A 50 -18.26 0.96 -12.59
C ARG A 50 -17.71 2.36 -12.91
N PRO A 51 -16.48 2.47 -13.46
CA PRO A 51 -15.94 3.75 -13.90
C PRO A 51 -16.81 4.31 -15.04
N PRO A 52 -17.08 5.63 -15.04
CA PRO A 52 -17.82 6.26 -16.12
C PRO A 52 -16.96 6.25 -17.41
N PRO A 53 -17.58 6.34 -18.60
CA PRO A 53 -16.85 6.27 -19.89
C PRO A 53 -15.67 7.23 -19.99
N GLN A 54 -15.78 8.44 -19.43
CA GLN A 54 -14.72 9.46 -19.44
C GLN A 54 -13.46 9.01 -18.70
N ILE A 55 -13.61 8.22 -17.63
CA ILE A 55 -12.46 7.62 -16.93
C ILE A 55 -11.83 6.53 -17.79
N VAL A 56 -12.64 5.69 -18.44
CA VAL A 56 -12.16 4.64 -19.34
C VAL A 56 -11.38 5.25 -20.52
N GLU A 57 -11.96 6.23 -21.20
CA GLU A 57 -11.34 6.97 -22.30
C GLU A 57 -10.03 7.65 -21.89
N LYS A 58 -9.99 8.22 -20.68
CA LYS A 58 -8.77 8.80 -20.11
C LYS A 58 -7.69 7.74 -19.95
N VAL A 59 -8.01 6.58 -19.37
CA VAL A 59 -7.04 5.50 -19.16
C VAL A 59 -6.52 4.94 -20.50
N VAL A 60 -7.41 4.70 -21.47
CA VAL A 60 -7.04 4.25 -22.82
C VAL A 60 -6.04 5.22 -23.45
N ARG A 61 -6.35 6.52 -23.42
CA ARG A 61 -5.50 7.57 -23.98
C ARG A 61 -4.16 7.65 -23.28
N ASP A 62 -4.18 7.64 -21.95
CA ASP A 62 -2.98 7.79 -21.13
C ASP A 62 -2.06 6.57 -21.27
N CYS A 63 -2.60 5.36 -21.42
CA CYS A 63 -1.81 4.13 -21.62
C CYS A 63 -1.44 3.87 -23.09
N HIS A 64 -1.91 4.70 -24.04
CA HIS A 64 -1.67 4.53 -25.47
C HIS A 64 -2.09 3.16 -26.06
N VAL A 65 -3.18 2.57 -25.56
CA VAL A 65 -3.72 1.28 -26.03
C VAL A 65 -5.06 1.44 -26.75
N ALA A 66 -5.50 0.40 -27.47
CA ALA A 66 -6.88 0.35 -28.00
C ALA A 66 -7.88 0.04 -26.87
N PRO A 67 -9.15 0.54 -26.94
CA PRO A 67 -10.16 0.28 -25.91
C PRO A 67 -10.39 -1.21 -25.61
N GLU A 68 -10.35 -2.06 -26.63
CA GLU A 68 -10.55 -3.52 -26.52
C GLU A 68 -9.36 -4.22 -25.86
N ARG A 69 -8.23 -3.52 -25.70
CA ARG A 69 -7.00 -3.98 -25.06
C ARG A 69 -6.85 -3.45 -23.63
N LEU A 70 -7.85 -2.74 -23.11
CA LEU A 70 -7.89 -2.29 -21.73
C LEU A 70 -8.67 -3.28 -20.85
N THR A 71 -8.03 -3.75 -19.79
CA THR A 71 -8.69 -4.50 -18.70
C THR A 71 -8.74 -3.65 -17.43
N LEU A 72 -9.93 -3.50 -16.85
CA LEU A 72 -10.13 -2.85 -15.55
C LEU A 72 -10.69 -3.87 -14.56
N ILE A 73 -9.92 -4.19 -13.54
CA ILE A 73 -10.32 -5.08 -12.44
C ILE A 73 -10.88 -4.21 -11.32
N LEU A 74 -12.15 -4.40 -10.94
CA LEU A 74 -12.79 -3.63 -9.88
C LEU A 74 -12.78 -4.43 -8.57
N THR A 75 -12.23 -3.86 -7.51
CA THR A 75 -12.09 -4.54 -6.22
C THR A 75 -12.67 -3.69 -5.10
N PRO A 76 -13.99 -3.78 -4.79
CA PRO A 76 -14.56 -3.07 -3.66
C PRO A 76 -13.85 -3.47 -2.36
N THR A 77 -13.51 -2.52 -1.49
CA THR A 77 -12.78 -2.74 -0.24
C THR A 77 -13.41 -3.81 0.66
N ARG A 78 -14.75 -3.90 0.66
CA ARG A 78 -15.52 -4.90 1.44
C ARG A 78 -15.56 -6.31 0.83
N SER A 79 -15.05 -6.49 -0.38
CA SER A 79 -15.05 -7.78 -1.08
C SER A 79 -13.80 -8.59 -0.72
N LEU A 80 -13.86 -9.92 -0.84
CA LEU A 80 -12.68 -10.77 -0.61
C LEU A 80 -11.50 -10.38 -1.50
N ALA A 81 -11.74 -10.07 -2.78
CA ALA A 81 -10.68 -9.62 -3.69
C ALA A 81 -10.08 -8.27 -3.25
N GLY A 82 -10.91 -7.33 -2.77
CA GLY A 82 -10.47 -6.06 -2.19
C GLY A 82 -9.63 -6.26 -0.94
N THR A 83 -10.11 -7.07 0.00
CA THR A 83 -9.36 -7.42 1.22
C THR A 83 -8.00 -8.02 0.88
N VAL A 84 -7.96 -9.04 0.01
CA VAL A 84 -6.73 -9.74 -0.34
C VAL A 84 -5.75 -8.80 -1.05
N GLN A 85 -6.20 -8.02 -2.04
CA GLN A 85 -5.29 -7.14 -2.78
C GLN A 85 -4.71 -6.03 -1.89
N ILE A 86 -5.48 -5.48 -0.95
CA ILE A 86 -4.97 -4.46 -0.03
C ILE A 86 -3.90 -5.07 0.87
N VAL A 87 -4.20 -6.19 1.52
CA VAL A 87 -3.26 -6.86 2.44
C VAL A 87 -2.01 -7.35 1.73
N ALA A 88 -2.12 -7.81 0.48
CA ALA A 88 -0.99 -8.24 -0.35
C ALA A 88 0.03 -7.12 -0.62
N ARG A 89 -0.31 -5.85 -0.38
CA ARG A 89 0.59 -4.71 -0.51
C ARG A 89 1.55 -4.53 0.66
N VAL A 90 1.56 -5.43 1.64
CA VAL A 90 2.48 -5.33 2.80
C VAL A 90 3.93 -5.05 2.41
N LEU A 91 4.43 -5.68 1.33
CA LEU A 91 5.76 -5.36 0.80
C LEU A 91 5.79 -3.99 0.13
N GLU A 92 4.83 -3.67 -0.74
CA GLU A 92 4.74 -2.37 -1.43
C GLU A 92 4.72 -1.19 -0.46
N VAL A 93 3.95 -1.29 0.62
CA VAL A 93 3.88 -0.28 1.68
C VAL A 93 5.25 -0.09 2.36
N ALA A 94 6.01 -1.16 2.58
CA ALA A 94 7.38 -1.06 3.07
C ALA A 94 8.28 -0.35 2.05
N LEU A 95 8.21 -0.73 0.76
CA LEU A 95 9.00 -0.13 -0.32
C LEU A 95 8.67 1.35 -0.53
N HIS A 96 7.41 1.73 -0.44
CA HIS A 96 6.96 3.11 -0.46
C HIS A 96 7.59 3.90 0.69
N LYS A 97 7.62 3.33 1.91
CA LYS A 97 8.26 3.99 3.05
C LYS A 97 9.78 4.04 2.93
N VAL A 98 10.43 3.02 2.36
CA VAL A 98 11.88 3.06 2.01
C VAL A 98 12.16 4.29 1.13
N HIS A 99 11.34 4.51 0.10
CA HIS A 99 11.43 5.66 -0.80
C HIS A 99 11.19 6.99 -0.06
N THR A 100 10.14 7.09 0.75
CA THR A 100 9.84 8.30 1.55
C THR A 100 10.96 8.64 2.55
N LEU A 101 11.67 7.65 3.08
CA LEU A 101 12.83 7.84 3.96
C LEU A 101 14.10 8.29 3.21
N GLY A 102 14.05 8.37 1.87
CA GLY A 102 15.19 8.74 1.04
C GLY A 102 16.27 7.67 0.96
N PHE A 103 15.95 6.42 1.29
CA PHE A 103 16.92 5.33 1.16
C PHE A 103 17.22 5.07 -0.33
N PRO A 104 18.48 4.87 -0.73
CA PRO A 104 18.83 4.66 -2.13
C PRO A 104 18.15 3.39 -2.69
N LEU A 105 17.18 3.55 -3.59
CA LEU A 105 16.43 2.41 -4.13
C LEU A 105 17.32 1.41 -4.87
N ALA A 106 18.44 1.86 -5.45
CA ALA A 106 19.42 0.99 -6.09
C ALA A 106 20.16 0.05 -5.11
N ALA A 107 20.16 0.36 -3.80
CA ALA A 107 20.71 -0.49 -2.76
C ALA A 107 19.71 -1.56 -2.28
N LEU A 108 18.44 -1.50 -2.71
CA LEU A 108 17.45 -2.53 -2.43
C LEU A 108 17.52 -3.61 -3.52
N ILE A 109 17.79 -4.85 -3.11
CA ILE A 109 18.03 -5.97 -4.03
C ILE A 109 16.79 -6.85 -4.19
N ASP A 110 16.14 -7.18 -3.07
CA ASP A 110 14.96 -8.05 -3.07
C ASP A 110 14.13 -7.84 -1.79
N GLY A 111 12.93 -8.39 -1.73
CA GLY A 111 12.11 -8.39 -0.54
C GLY A 111 10.95 -9.38 -0.58
N ALA A 112 10.51 -9.77 0.61
CA ALA A 112 9.34 -10.62 0.80
C ALA A 112 8.45 -10.03 1.90
N GLY A 113 7.14 -10.21 1.77
CA GLY A 113 6.17 -9.70 2.73
C GLY A 113 5.06 -10.70 3.02
N LEU A 114 4.56 -10.67 4.25
CA LEU A 114 3.43 -11.47 4.72
C LEU A 114 2.57 -10.63 5.66
N ALA A 115 1.25 -10.73 5.53
CA ALA A 115 0.31 -10.12 6.46
C ALA A 115 -0.93 -11.02 6.60
N PRO A 116 -1.59 -11.04 7.77
CA PRO A 116 -2.80 -11.83 7.99
C PRO A 116 -3.97 -11.24 7.19
N LEU A 117 -4.83 -12.09 6.63
CA LEU A 117 -6.10 -11.62 6.09
C LEU A 117 -7.07 -11.33 7.25
N PRO A 118 -7.65 -10.13 7.33
CA PRO A 118 -8.61 -9.81 8.37
C PRO A 118 -9.97 -10.45 8.11
N PRO A 119 -10.82 -10.59 9.15
CA PRO A 119 -12.23 -10.92 8.97
C PRO A 119 -12.95 -9.88 8.10
N PRO A 120 -13.93 -10.29 7.26
CA PRO A 120 -14.68 -9.36 6.40
C PRO A 120 -15.33 -8.21 7.19
N GLY A 121 -15.21 -6.98 6.69
CA GLY A 121 -15.88 -5.81 7.24
C GLY A 121 -17.32 -5.68 6.73
N ALA A 122 -18.26 -5.32 7.61
CA ALA A 122 -19.67 -5.15 7.26
C ALA A 122 -19.93 -3.89 6.39
N ASP A 123 -19.07 -2.87 6.54
CA ASP A 123 -19.12 -1.60 5.84
C ASP A 123 -17.72 -1.19 5.35
N PHE A 124 -17.67 -0.13 4.53
CA PHE A 124 -16.42 0.38 3.96
C PHE A 124 -15.40 0.79 5.01
N LEU A 125 -15.82 1.54 6.04
CA LEU A 125 -14.90 2.07 7.06
C LEU A 125 -14.29 0.93 7.89
N THR A 126 -15.11 -0.05 8.26
CA THR A 126 -14.65 -1.25 8.96
C THR A 126 -13.70 -2.09 8.10
N ALA A 127 -14.04 -2.33 6.82
CA ALA A 127 -13.18 -3.10 5.91
C ALA A 127 -11.85 -2.40 5.65
N MET A 128 -11.87 -1.08 5.41
CA MET A 128 -10.68 -0.26 5.22
C MET A 128 -9.80 -0.26 6.47
N GLY A 129 -10.40 -0.07 7.67
CA GLY A 129 -9.66 -0.12 8.93
C GLY A 129 -8.93 -1.45 9.12
N ARG A 130 -9.67 -2.56 9.01
CA ARG A 130 -9.11 -3.91 9.22
C ARG A 130 -8.01 -4.29 8.22
N THR A 131 -8.17 -3.92 6.95
CA THR A 131 -7.18 -4.23 5.91
C THR A 131 -5.89 -3.43 6.08
N ASN A 132 -5.98 -2.17 6.53
CA ASN A 132 -4.80 -1.40 6.93
C ASN A 132 -4.17 -1.97 8.20
N ASP A 133 -4.98 -2.24 9.24
CA ASP A 133 -4.50 -2.77 10.52
C ASP A 133 -3.81 -4.14 10.39
N ALA A 134 -4.25 -4.97 9.44
CA ALA A 134 -3.57 -6.20 9.07
C ALA A 134 -2.10 -5.97 8.66
N ILE A 135 -1.80 -4.88 7.95
CA ILE A 135 -0.44 -4.49 7.57
C ILE A 135 0.26 -3.81 8.75
N LEU A 136 -0.37 -2.80 9.35
CA LEU A 136 0.19 -1.96 10.40
C LEU A 136 0.57 -2.74 11.65
N PHE A 137 -0.21 -3.75 12.03
CA PHE A 137 -0.04 -4.52 13.27
C PHE A 137 0.32 -5.99 13.03
N GLY A 138 0.07 -6.52 11.84
CA GLY A 138 0.36 -7.92 11.48
C GLY A 138 1.36 -8.12 10.35
N GLY A 139 1.74 -7.05 9.63
CA GLY A 139 2.62 -7.13 8.48
C GLY A 139 4.06 -7.43 8.87
N MET A 140 4.65 -8.43 8.23
CA MET A 140 6.05 -8.80 8.33
C MET A 140 6.71 -8.61 6.98
N VAL A 141 7.85 -7.92 6.94
CA VAL A 141 8.62 -7.72 5.72
C VAL A 141 10.08 -8.10 5.96
N GLN A 142 10.68 -8.81 5.01
CA GLN A 142 12.12 -8.94 4.91
C GLN A 142 12.59 -8.19 3.66
N LEU A 143 13.61 -7.35 3.82
CA LEU A 143 14.30 -6.67 2.73
C LEU A 143 15.74 -7.16 2.66
N TYR A 144 16.23 -7.33 1.43
CA TYR A 144 17.62 -7.64 1.14
C TYR A 144 18.29 -6.41 0.54
N VAL A 145 19.37 -5.94 1.15
CA VAL A 145 20.02 -4.69 0.78
C VAL A 145 21.50 -4.88 0.53
N ASP A 146 22.05 -3.99 -0.29
CA ASP A 146 23.48 -3.84 -0.55
C ASP A 146 23.95 -2.43 -0.13
N CYS A 147 24.22 -2.26 1.17
CA CYS A 147 24.64 -1.00 1.77
C CYS A 147 25.57 -1.23 2.98
N SER A 148 25.81 -0.22 3.82
CA SER A 148 26.49 -0.42 5.10
C SER A 148 25.55 -1.01 6.16
N ASP A 149 26.12 -1.69 7.17
CA ASP A 149 25.34 -2.23 8.29
C ASP A 149 24.64 -1.13 9.12
N ASP A 150 25.20 0.07 9.17
CA ASP A 150 24.59 1.20 9.88
C ASP A 150 23.35 1.72 9.13
N GLU A 151 23.43 1.86 7.81
CA GLU A 151 22.27 2.20 6.97
C GLU A 151 21.18 1.12 7.05
N ALA A 152 21.56 -0.17 6.98
CA ALA A 152 20.62 -1.28 7.09
C ALA A 152 19.93 -1.30 8.47
N ARG A 153 20.68 -1.04 9.55
CA ARG A 153 20.14 -0.96 10.91
C ARG A 153 19.21 0.25 11.07
N GLU A 154 19.59 1.41 10.58
CA GLU A 154 18.76 2.61 10.62
C GLU A 154 17.44 2.40 9.87
N LEU A 155 17.52 1.78 8.69
CA LEU A 155 16.35 1.43 7.90
C LEU A 155 15.41 0.49 8.68
N ALA A 156 15.96 -0.57 9.29
CA ALA A 156 15.18 -1.50 10.12
C ALA A 156 14.47 -0.80 11.29
N LEU A 157 15.08 0.22 11.90
CA LEU A 157 14.49 0.96 13.02
C LEU A 157 13.39 1.94 12.59
N LYS A 158 13.52 2.56 11.42
CA LYS A 158 12.57 3.59 10.93
C LYS A 158 11.40 3.02 10.14
N LEU A 159 11.56 1.87 9.48
CA LEU A 159 10.52 1.30 8.63
C LEU A 159 9.24 0.89 9.36
N PRO A 160 9.26 0.27 10.56
CA PRO A 160 8.03 -0.21 11.19
C PRO A 160 6.96 0.87 11.40
N SER A 161 5.70 0.47 11.39
CA SER A 161 4.55 1.34 11.70
C SER A 161 4.69 2.00 13.08
N SER A 162 5.29 1.29 14.04
CA SER A 162 5.56 1.77 15.40
C SER A 162 6.52 2.97 15.48
N ALA A 163 7.18 3.35 14.38
CA ALA A 163 7.98 4.57 14.31
C ALA A 163 7.13 5.83 14.05
N SER A 164 5.86 5.68 13.67
CA SER A 164 4.93 6.78 13.46
C SER A 164 4.34 7.27 14.79
N ARG A 165 4.06 8.58 14.87
CA ARG A 165 3.37 9.20 16.02
C ARG A 165 1.90 8.78 16.14
N ASP A 166 1.29 8.31 15.06
CA ASP A 166 -0.12 7.92 15.01
C ASP A 166 -0.33 6.43 15.30
N TYR A 167 0.76 5.69 15.59
CA TYR A 167 0.70 4.28 15.98
C TYR A 167 0.02 4.07 17.34
N GLY A 168 -0.60 2.90 17.51
CA GLY A 168 -1.05 2.41 18.81
C GLY A 168 -2.56 2.26 18.95
N ARG A 169 -3.32 2.53 17.89
CA ARG A 169 -4.79 2.46 17.86
C ARG A 169 -5.27 1.99 16.49
N PRO A 170 -6.41 1.26 16.39
CA PRO A 170 -6.96 0.82 15.11
C PRO A 170 -7.14 1.97 14.11
N PHE A 171 -6.80 1.75 12.84
CA PHE A 171 -6.78 2.77 11.80
C PHE A 171 -8.13 3.46 11.61
N ALA A 172 -9.24 2.72 11.74
CA ALA A 172 -10.58 3.29 11.67
C ALA A 172 -10.83 4.37 12.75
N GLN A 173 -10.23 4.23 13.93
CA GLN A 173 -10.31 5.22 15.00
C GLN A 173 -9.46 6.45 14.66
N VAL A 174 -8.22 6.25 14.22
CA VAL A 174 -7.32 7.33 13.77
C VAL A 174 -7.99 8.15 12.67
N PHE A 175 -8.53 7.47 11.66
CA PHE A 175 -9.18 8.13 10.51
C PHE A 175 -10.44 8.91 10.90
N LYS A 176 -11.20 8.42 11.88
CA LYS A 176 -12.37 9.13 12.42
C LYS A 176 -11.97 10.40 13.19
N GLU A 177 -10.90 10.35 13.97
CA GLU A 177 -10.42 11.49 14.78
C GLU A 177 -9.95 12.65 13.91
N VAL A 178 -9.27 12.35 12.81
CA VAL A 178 -8.87 13.34 11.81
C VAL A 178 -10.00 13.73 10.86
N LYS A 179 -11.25 13.39 11.19
CA LYS A 179 -12.46 13.71 10.40
C LYS A 179 -12.39 13.24 8.94
N TYR A 180 -11.82 12.05 8.73
CA TYR A 180 -11.66 11.41 7.43
C TYR A 180 -10.73 12.16 6.46
N ASP A 181 -9.81 12.96 7.01
CA ASP A 181 -8.79 13.69 6.26
C ASP A 181 -7.45 12.93 6.30
N PHE A 182 -7.12 12.22 5.21
CA PHE A 182 -5.87 11.48 5.08
C PHE A 182 -4.62 12.37 5.21
N TYR A 183 -4.69 13.67 4.91
CA TYR A 183 -3.53 14.57 4.99
C TYR A 183 -3.09 14.88 6.42
N GLN A 184 -3.94 14.60 7.41
CA GLN A 184 -3.62 14.78 8.82
C GLN A 184 -2.97 13.54 9.45
N ILE A 185 -3.02 12.39 8.77
CA ILE A 185 -2.35 11.17 9.21
C ILE A 185 -0.87 11.26 8.82
N ASP A 186 0.01 10.91 9.75
CA ASP A 186 1.42 10.74 9.48
C ASP A 186 1.62 9.74 8.33
N PRO A 187 2.18 10.16 7.17
CA PRO A 187 2.35 9.27 6.03
C PRO A 187 3.26 8.08 6.35
N LEU A 188 4.09 8.17 7.39
CA LEU A 188 4.95 7.08 7.86
C LEU A 188 4.19 6.00 8.63
N LEU A 189 2.91 6.20 8.95
CA LEU A 189 2.06 5.19 9.59
C LEU A 189 1.80 3.99 8.67
N PHE A 190 1.65 4.24 7.37
CA PHE A 190 1.47 3.20 6.36
C PHE A 190 2.77 2.42 6.19
N ALA A 191 2.95 1.41 7.03
CA ALA A 191 4.16 0.62 7.13
C ALA A 191 3.85 -0.76 7.74
N PRO A 192 4.70 -1.78 7.51
CA PRO A 192 4.52 -3.07 8.17
C PRO A 192 4.77 -2.99 9.69
N ALA A 193 4.18 -3.90 10.44
CA ALA A 193 4.38 -4.03 11.87
C ALA A 193 5.82 -4.39 12.26
N GLN A 194 6.44 -5.27 11.47
CA GLN A 194 7.78 -5.77 11.71
C GLN A 194 8.59 -5.85 10.41
N VAL A 195 9.88 -5.51 10.52
CA VAL A 195 10.82 -5.57 9.41
C VAL A 195 12.10 -6.30 9.83
N LEU A 196 12.64 -7.08 8.89
CA LEU A 196 14.00 -7.61 8.92
C LEU A 196 14.76 -7.07 7.70
N VAL A 197 15.87 -6.37 7.91
CA VAL A 197 16.74 -5.87 6.84
C VAL A 197 18.03 -6.68 6.86
N SER A 198 18.24 -7.49 5.83
CA SER A 198 19.40 -8.37 5.66
C SER A 198 20.37 -7.75 4.67
N ASN A 199 21.59 -7.47 5.12
CA ASN A 199 22.65 -6.92 4.28
C ASN A 199 23.42 -8.05 3.59
N LEU A 200 23.39 -8.06 2.26
CA LEU A 200 24.03 -9.11 1.45
C LEU A 200 25.56 -9.02 1.46
N LYS A 201 26.15 -7.83 1.73
CA LYS A 201 27.61 -7.67 1.82
C LYS A 201 28.19 -8.27 3.09
N SER A 202 27.55 -8.04 4.23
CA SER A 202 28.06 -8.46 5.55
C SER A 202 27.47 -9.78 6.04
N GLY A 203 26.29 -10.17 5.54
CA GLY A 203 25.49 -11.26 6.09
C GLY A 203 24.73 -10.90 7.37
N SER A 204 24.86 -9.67 7.86
CA SER A 204 24.14 -9.17 9.05
C SER A 204 22.65 -9.00 8.76
N SER A 205 21.81 -9.18 9.78
CA SER A 205 20.37 -8.88 9.68
C SER A 205 19.91 -8.07 10.88
N PHE A 206 19.12 -7.03 10.61
CA PHE A 206 18.65 -6.05 11.60
C PHE A 206 17.13 -6.08 11.66
N ARG A 207 16.59 -6.22 12.87
CA ARG A 207 15.14 -6.30 13.09
C ARG A 207 14.63 -5.01 13.70
N GLY A 208 13.46 -4.55 13.27
CA GLY A 208 12.70 -3.50 13.92
C GLY A 208 11.21 -3.81 13.97
N GLY A 209 10.53 -3.16 14.91
CA GLY A 209 9.09 -3.34 15.10
C GLY A 209 8.72 -4.72 15.67
N ARG A 210 7.42 -4.97 15.75
CA ARG A 210 6.83 -6.20 16.26
C ARG A 210 5.42 -6.39 15.73
N ILE A 211 4.97 -7.63 15.67
CA ILE A 211 3.55 -7.93 15.51
C ILE A 211 2.84 -7.50 16.80
N ASP A 212 1.73 -6.79 16.65
CA ASP A 212 0.92 -6.29 17.77
C ASP A 212 -0.43 -7.02 17.78
N THR A 213 -0.43 -8.21 18.40
CA THR A 213 -1.60 -9.08 18.44
C THR A 213 -2.77 -8.46 19.20
N ALA A 214 -2.50 -7.59 20.19
CA ALA A 214 -3.54 -6.90 20.94
C ALA A 214 -4.29 -5.89 20.06
N LEU A 215 -3.57 -5.11 19.25
CA LEU A 215 -4.19 -4.19 18.29
C LEU A 215 -4.88 -4.90 17.13
N LEU A 216 -4.33 -6.04 16.67
CA LEU A 216 -5.02 -6.91 15.71
C LEU A 216 -6.34 -7.44 16.28
N ALA A 217 -6.33 -8.00 17.49
CA ALA A 217 -7.53 -8.49 18.16
C ALA A 217 -8.58 -7.38 18.31
N ALA A 218 -8.16 -6.19 18.76
CA ALA A 218 -9.03 -5.02 18.88
C ALA A 218 -9.64 -4.56 17.54
N SER A 219 -8.87 -4.60 16.45
CA SER A 219 -9.34 -4.25 15.11
C SER A 219 -10.26 -5.32 14.50
N PHE A 220 -9.91 -6.58 14.70
CA PHE A 220 -10.62 -7.71 14.10
C PHE A 220 -11.88 -8.07 14.90
N GLY A 221 -12.01 -7.56 16.13
CA GLY A 221 -13.12 -7.82 17.03
C GLY A 221 -13.02 -9.21 17.65
N GLU A 222 -11.81 -9.69 17.89
CA GLU A 222 -11.59 -10.92 18.65
C GLU A 222 -11.92 -10.65 20.13
N PRO A 223 -12.69 -11.52 20.80
CA PRO A 223 -12.96 -11.37 22.22
C PRO A 223 -11.63 -11.45 23.00
N GLU A 224 -11.48 -10.60 24.03
CA GLU A 224 -10.34 -10.68 24.96
C GLU A 224 -10.31 -12.10 25.56
N SER A 225 -9.18 -12.80 25.39
CA SER A 225 -8.95 -14.15 25.91
C SER A 225 -8.65 -14.15 27.40
#